data_AF-A0A520JI69-F1
#
_entry.id   AF-A0A520JI69-F1
#
_cell.length_a   1.000
_cell.length_b   1.000
_cell.length_c   1.000
_cell.angle_alpha   90.00
_cell.angle_beta   90.00
_cell.angle_gamma   90.00
#
_symmetry.space_group_name_H-M   'P 1'
#
loop_
_entity.id
_entity.type
_entity.pdbx_description
1 polymer ?
#
loop_
_entity_poly.entity_id
_entity_poly.type
_entity_poly.pdbx_seq_one_letter_code
_entity_poly.pdbx_strand_id
1 'polypeptide(L)'
;MKGDPAWRVHRRVVDDLYVDAMLLADEARAYFEVEGRAERDGLDAYDRVAFSCESLRVTTRLMHVIAWLLTRRAVDAGELSPRAALDPSRRLGEAPLVDRTVVDKLPARARALVAASVALHRRAAALDRAYVAEEPAQSPALAMQQRLAASL
;
A
#
# COMPACT_ATOMS: atom_id res chain seq x y z
N MET A 1 -11.97 22.80 -2.20
CA MET A 1 -11.80 21.34 -2.36
C MET A 1 -12.83 20.50 -1.57
N LYS A 2 -13.16 20.82 -0.29
CA LYS A 2 -14.10 20.06 0.57
C LYS A 2 -15.60 20.00 0.15
N GLY A 3 -15.95 20.26 -1.12
CA GLY A 3 -17.34 20.27 -1.61
C GLY A 3 -17.62 19.48 -2.91
N ASP A 4 -16.57 19.02 -3.60
CA ASP A 4 -16.66 18.27 -4.85
C ASP A 4 -17.18 16.81 -4.66
N PRO A 5 -18.10 16.29 -5.50
CA PRO A 5 -18.46 14.87 -5.47
C PRO A 5 -17.25 13.91 -5.58
N ALA A 6 -16.20 14.25 -6.33
CA ALA A 6 -15.02 13.39 -6.49
C ALA A 6 -14.27 13.18 -5.16
N TRP A 7 -14.04 14.24 -4.38
CA TRP A 7 -13.30 14.13 -3.11
C TRP A 7 -14.01 13.23 -2.10
N ARG A 8 -15.36 13.25 -2.07
CA ARG A 8 -16.16 12.39 -1.18
C ARG A 8 -16.03 10.92 -1.53
N VAL A 9 -15.94 10.62 -2.83
CA VAL A 9 -15.71 9.26 -3.32
C VAL A 9 -14.31 8.80 -2.93
N HIS A 10 -13.27 9.62 -3.14
CA HIS A 10 -11.91 9.28 -2.74
C HIS A 10 -11.78 8.99 -1.24
N ARG A 11 -12.35 9.84 -0.38
CA ARG A 11 -12.32 9.62 1.07
C ARG A 11 -12.98 8.30 1.47
N ARG A 12 -14.17 8.00 0.94
CA ARG A 12 -14.85 6.73 1.26
C ARG A 12 -14.02 5.53 0.83
N VAL A 13 -13.40 5.59 -0.36
CA VAL A 13 -12.52 4.52 -0.84
C VAL A 13 -11.30 4.37 0.06
N VAL A 14 -10.71 5.46 0.56
CA VAL A 14 -9.59 5.41 1.53
C VAL A 14 -10.02 4.76 2.85
N ASP A 15 -11.17 5.16 3.39
CA ASP A 15 -11.69 4.63 4.65
C ASP A 15 -11.99 3.12 4.53
N ASP A 16 -12.66 2.69 3.46
CA ASP A 16 -12.96 1.28 3.19
C ASP A 16 -11.66 0.47 3.01
N LEU A 17 -10.69 1.00 2.26
CA LEU A 17 -9.40 0.34 2.03
C LEU A 17 -8.56 0.25 3.32
N TYR A 18 -8.71 1.19 4.25
CA TYR A 18 -8.06 1.15 5.57
C TYR A 18 -8.63 0.04 6.44
N VAL A 19 -9.95 -0.14 6.46
CA VAL A 19 -10.58 -1.26 7.18
C VAL A 19 -10.13 -2.59 6.57
N ASP A 20 -10.18 -2.73 5.24
CA ASP A 20 -9.68 -3.92 4.53
C ASP A 20 -8.22 -4.24 4.91
N ALA A 21 -7.35 -3.21 4.96
CA ALA A 21 -5.94 -3.37 5.28
C ALA A 21 -5.73 -3.84 6.72
N MET A 22 -6.46 -3.28 7.68
CA MET A 22 -6.36 -3.65 9.10
C MET A 22 -6.86 -5.07 9.34
N LEU A 23 -7.98 -5.46 8.73
CA LEU A 23 -8.52 -6.82 8.83
C LEU A 23 -7.55 -7.84 8.24
N LEU A 24 -7.01 -7.55 7.04
CA LEU A 24 -6.06 -8.46 6.39
C LEU A 24 -4.73 -8.55 7.17
N ALA A 25 -4.28 -7.46 7.80
CA ALA A 25 -3.09 -7.49 8.65
C ALA A 25 -3.31 -8.36 9.89
N ASP A 26 -4.47 -8.28 10.53
CA ASP A 26 -4.80 -9.14 11.67
C ASP A 26 -4.92 -10.61 11.26
N GLU A 27 -5.58 -10.90 10.13
CA GLU A 27 -5.69 -12.26 9.60
C GLU A 27 -4.31 -12.85 9.25
N ALA A 28 -3.45 -12.06 8.59
CA ALA A 28 -2.10 -12.48 8.24
C ALA A 28 -1.27 -12.76 9.50
N ARG A 29 -1.37 -11.90 10.53
CA ARG A 29 -0.68 -12.10 11.81
C ARG A 29 -1.16 -13.39 12.49
N ALA A 30 -2.48 -13.57 12.62
CA ALA A 30 -3.06 -14.77 13.23
C ALA A 30 -2.59 -16.05 12.53
N TYR A 31 -2.61 -16.04 11.20
CA TYR A 31 -2.20 -17.20 10.41
C TYR A 31 -0.68 -17.46 10.48
N PHE A 32 0.16 -16.49 10.16
CA PHE A 32 1.61 -16.74 10.05
C PHE A 32 2.30 -16.94 11.39
N GLU A 33 1.79 -16.37 12.48
CA GLU A 33 2.40 -16.53 13.81
C GLU A 33 1.87 -17.75 14.55
N VAL A 34 0.57 -18.04 14.46
CA VAL A 34 -0.10 -19.02 15.34
C VAL A 34 -0.61 -20.23 14.56
N GLU A 35 -1.55 -20.03 13.65
CA GLU A 35 -2.36 -21.11 13.07
C GLU A 35 -1.61 -21.92 12.00
N GLY A 36 -0.80 -21.24 11.19
CA GLY A 36 -0.03 -21.83 10.10
C GLY A 36 1.20 -22.59 10.56
N ARG A 37 1.50 -22.66 11.87
CA ARG A 37 2.69 -23.38 12.37
C ARG A 37 2.67 -24.86 12.04
N ALA A 38 1.53 -25.53 12.25
CA ALA A 38 1.41 -26.95 11.93
C ALA A 38 1.54 -27.22 10.42
N GLU A 39 0.92 -26.38 9.59
CA GLU A 39 1.03 -26.48 8.12
C GLU A 39 2.48 -26.25 7.67
N ARG A 40 3.15 -25.23 8.23
CA ARG A 40 4.55 -24.93 7.95
C ARG A 40 5.46 -26.09 8.36
N ASP A 41 5.28 -26.65 9.54
CA ASP A 41 6.14 -27.72 10.04
C ASP A 41 5.99 -29.03 9.24
N GLY A 42 4.85 -29.20 8.56
CA GLY A 42 4.62 -30.27 7.58
C GLY A 42 5.26 -30.07 6.20
N LEU A 43 5.79 -28.88 5.90
CA LEU A 43 6.51 -28.59 4.65
C LEU A 43 7.94 -29.12 4.70
N ASP A 44 8.58 -29.29 3.53
CA ASP A 44 10.01 -29.57 3.46
C ASP A 44 10.85 -28.36 3.92
N ALA A 45 12.16 -28.55 4.10
CA ALA A 45 13.03 -27.48 4.61
C ALA A 45 13.07 -26.24 3.70
N TYR A 46 12.98 -26.41 2.38
CA TYR A 46 13.02 -25.31 1.42
C TYR A 46 11.70 -24.53 1.44
N ASP A 47 10.58 -25.24 1.44
CA ASP A 47 9.24 -24.68 1.45
C ASP A 47 8.92 -23.98 2.78
N ARG A 48 9.53 -24.40 3.90
CA ARG A 48 9.48 -23.66 5.18
C ARG A 48 10.15 -22.29 5.12
N VAL A 49 11.30 -22.20 4.44
CA VAL A 49 12.00 -20.92 4.22
C VAL A 49 11.15 -20.03 3.31
N ALA A 50 10.64 -20.60 2.21
CA ALA A 50 9.71 -19.91 1.32
C ALA A 50 8.49 -19.35 2.05
N PHE A 51 7.84 -20.15 2.91
CA PHE A 51 6.72 -19.73 3.74
C PHE A 51 7.08 -18.51 4.61
N SER A 52 8.26 -18.55 5.24
CA SER A 52 8.75 -17.46 6.10
C SER A 52 9.05 -16.19 5.29
N CYS A 53 9.63 -16.34 4.10
CA CYS A 53 9.87 -15.22 3.19
C CYS A 53 8.55 -14.60 2.70
N GLU A 54 7.56 -15.41 2.33
CA GLU A 54 6.26 -14.89 1.90
C GLU A 54 5.51 -14.19 3.04
N SER A 55 5.59 -14.70 4.28
CA SER A 55 5.07 -14.00 5.47
C SER A 55 5.67 -12.60 5.61
N LEU A 56 7.00 -12.46 5.46
CA LEU A 56 7.67 -11.16 5.53
C LEU A 56 7.26 -10.23 4.37
N ARG A 57 7.10 -10.77 3.16
CA ARG A 57 6.62 -10.00 2.00
C ARG A 57 5.20 -9.50 2.20
N VAL A 58 4.31 -10.35 2.74
CA VAL A 58 2.93 -9.96 3.07
C VAL A 58 2.92 -8.84 4.10
N THR A 59 3.59 -9.02 5.24
CA THR A 59 3.61 -8.03 6.32
C THR A 59 4.21 -6.70 5.88
N THR A 60 5.31 -6.72 5.13
CA THR A 60 5.93 -5.50 4.59
C THR A 60 5.00 -4.77 3.62
N ARG A 61 4.32 -5.51 2.74
CA ARG A 61 3.35 -4.95 1.80
C ARG A 61 2.16 -4.30 2.53
N LEU A 62 1.64 -4.97 3.56
CA LEU A 62 0.55 -4.44 4.39
C LEU A 62 0.98 -3.20 5.16
N MET A 63 2.19 -3.20 5.72
CA MET A 63 2.76 -2.04 6.41
C MET A 63 2.85 -0.82 5.49
N HIS A 64 3.36 -0.98 4.26
CA HIS A 64 3.42 0.12 3.29
C HIS A 64 2.02 0.65 2.93
N VAL A 65 1.06 -0.25 2.70
CA VAL A 65 -0.33 0.14 2.43
C VAL A 65 -0.94 0.91 3.60
N ILE A 66 -0.76 0.42 4.83
CA ILE A 66 -1.29 1.07 6.03
C ILE A 66 -0.64 2.44 6.25
N ALA A 67 0.68 2.56 6.13
CA ALA A 67 1.40 3.83 6.28
C ALA A 67 0.92 4.87 5.25
N TRP A 68 0.72 4.44 4.01
CA TRP A 68 0.19 5.29 2.96
C TRP A 68 -1.26 5.72 3.24
N LEU A 69 -2.12 4.80 3.70
CA LEU A 69 -3.52 5.12 4.06
C LEU A 69 -3.60 6.09 5.24
N LEU A 70 -2.75 5.94 6.25
CA LEU A 70 -2.66 6.88 7.36
C LEU A 70 -2.26 8.27 6.88
N THR A 71 -1.34 8.35 5.92
CA THR A 71 -0.97 9.62 5.28
C THR A 71 -2.18 10.28 4.60
N ARG A 72 -3.01 9.51 3.88
CA ARG A 72 -4.21 10.04 3.22
C ARG A 72 -5.27 10.50 4.23
N ARG A 73 -5.47 9.74 5.31
CA ARG A 73 -6.39 10.13 6.39
C ARG A 73 -5.92 11.40 7.12
N ALA A 74 -4.62 11.59 7.30
CA ALA A 74 -4.08 12.84 7.85
C ALA A 74 -4.37 14.05 6.96
N VAL A 75 -4.37 13.87 5.62
CA VAL A 75 -4.80 14.92 4.69
C VAL A 75 -6.29 15.24 4.86
N ASP A 76 -7.13 14.22 4.96
CA ASP A 76 -8.57 14.40 5.12
C ASP A 76 -8.94 15.07 6.47
N ALA A 77 -8.19 14.74 7.53
CA ALA A 77 -8.28 15.39 8.83
C ALA A 77 -7.79 16.85 8.80
N GLY A 78 -7.02 17.25 7.78
CA GLY A 78 -6.40 18.57 7.68
C GLY A 78 -5.10 18.70 8.49
N GLU A 79 -4.57 17.59 9.00
CA GLU A 79 -3.29 17.51 9.73
C GLU A 79 -2.09 17.54 8.78
N LEU A 80 -2.30 17.15 7.51
CA LEU A 80 -1.30 17.15 6.47
C LEU A 80 -1.82 17.88 5.21
N SER A 81 -0.99 18.67 4.55
CA SER A 81 -1.40 19.29 3.29
C SER A 81 -1.39 18.26 2.15
N PRO A 82 -2.29 18.37 1.15
CA PRO A 82 -2.32 17.45 0.00
C PRO A 82 -0.96 17.35 -0.72
N ARG A 83 -0.29 18.49 -0.91
CA ARG A 83 1.05 18.56 -1.51
C ARG A 83 2.10 17.84 -0.67
N ALA A 84 2.07 17.99 0.65
CA ALA A 84 3.01 17.32 1.54
C ALA A 84 2.82 15.80 1.57
N ALA A 85 1.63 15.29 1.24
CA ALA A 85 1.36 13.87 1.08
C ALA A 85 1.84 13.29 -0.27
N LEU A 86 2.28 14.14 -1.20
CA LEU A 86 2.84 13.73 -2.49
C LEU A 86 4.37 13.69 -2.48
N ASP A 87 4.99 14.04 -1.34
CA ASP A 87 6.42 13.84 -1.12
C ASP A 87 6.82 12.37 -1.38
N PRO A 88 7.91 12.09 -2.13
CA PRO A 88 8.34 10.74 -2.45
C PRO A 88 8.45 9.81 -1.24
N SER A 89 8.83 10.32 -0.07
CA SER A 89 8.96 9.53 1.17
C SER A 89 7.64 9.06 1.77
N ARG A 90 6.51 9.66 1.35
CA ARG A 90 5.16 9.37 1.83
C ARG A 90 4.28 8.67 0.77
N ARG A 91 4.86 8.39 -0.39
CA ARG A 91 4.23 7.59 -1.44
C ARG A 91 4.21 6.12 -1.02
N LEU A 92 3.34 5.34 -1.65
CA LEU A 92 3.17 3.92 -1.33
C LEU A 92 4.46 3.09 -1.54
N GLY A 93 5.29 3.50 -2.50
CA GLY A 93 6.49 2.76 -2.90
C GLY A 93 6.18 1.53 -3.76
N GLU A 94 7.22 0.74 -4.03
CA GLU A 94 7.10 -0.52 -4.77
C GLU A 94 6.81 -1.68 -3.81
N ALA A 95 5.96 -2.61 -4.24
CA ALA A 95 5.72 -3.84 -3.50
C ALA A 95 6.85 -4.85 -3.74
N PRO A 96 7.19 -5.68 -2.74
CA PRO A 96 8.03 -6.85 -2.97
C PRO A 96 7.44 -7.75 -4.06
N LEU A 97 8.30 -8.19 -4.98
CA LEU A 97 7.96 -9.15 -6.02
C LEU A 97 7.49 -10.47 -5.40
N VAL A 98 6.53 -11.10 -6.08
CA VAL A 98 5.97 -12.40 -5.70
C VAL A 98 6.34 -13.42 -6.74
N ASP A 99 7.00 -14.50 -6.33
CA ASP A 99 7.32 -15.63 -7.19
C ASP A 99 6.18 -16.66 -7.15
N ARG A 100 5.46 -16.78 -8.26
CA ARG A 100 4.32 -17.71 -8.37
C ARG A 100 4.74 -19.16 -8.17
N THR A 101 5.92 -19.56 -8.65
CA THR A 101 6.39 -20.94 -8.55
C THR A 101 6.63 -21.36 -7.10
N VAL A 102 7.00 -20.40 -6.26
CA VAL A 102 7.16 -20.57 -4.81
C VAL A 102 5.80 -20.55 -4.12
N VAL A 103 4.95 -19.57 -4.45
CA VAL A 103 3.62 -19.43 -3.83
C VAL A 103 2.75 -20.66 -4.06
N ASP A 104 2.79 -21.27 -5.24
CA ASP A 104 1.95 -22.42 -5.59
C ASP A 104 2.21 -23.65 -4.69
N LYS A 105 3.40 -23.74 -4.07
CA LYS A 105 3.76 -24.79 -3.12
C LYS A 105 3.28 -24.55 -1.69
N LEU A 106 2.89 -23.32 -1.37
CA LEU A 106 2.46 -22.97 -0.02
C LEU A 106 1.06 -23.51 0.29
N PRO A 107 0.68 -23.66 1.56
CA PRO A 107 -0.67 -24.00 1.96
C PRO A 107 -1.71 -23.03 1.39
N ALA A 108 -2.92 -23.52 1.14
CA ALA A 108 -3.96 -22.75 0.44
C ALA A 108 -4.26 -21.40 1.11
N ARG A 109 -4.25 -21.35 2.44
CA ARG A 109 -4.51 -20.12 3.19
C ARG A 109 -3.36 -19.12 3.09
N ALA A 110 -2.10 -19.56 3.12
CA ALA A 110 -0.95 -18.72 2.84
C ALA A 110 -1.05 -18.08 1.44
N ARG A 111 -1.41 -18.87 0.42
CA ARG A 111 -1.60 -18.37 -0.95
C ARG A 111 -2.69 -17.31 -1.04
N ALA A 112 -3.80 -17.52 -0.33
CA ALA A 112 -4.90 -16.57 -0.27
C ALA A 112 -4.46 -15.23 0.34
N LEU A 113 -3.70 -15.25 1.45
CA LEU A 113 -3.17 -14.04 2.10
C LEU A 113 -2.16 -13.29 1.20
N VAL A 114 -1.29 -14.03 0.49
CA VAL A 114 -0.39 -13.44 -0.51
C VAL A 114 -1.20 -12.75 -1.61
N ALA A 115 -2.18 -13.43 -2.20
CA ALA A 115 -3.02 -12.85 -3.26
C ALA A 115 -3.82 -11.63 -2.78
N ALA A 116 -4.42 -11.70 -1.58
CA ALA A 116 -5.18 -10.61 -1.00
C ALA A 116 -4.30 -9.37 -0.76
N SER A 117 -3.10 -9.55 -0.20
CA SER A 117 -2.19 -8.43 0.06
C SER A 117 -1.68 -7.79 -1.24
N VAL A 118 -1.42 -8.58 -2.29
CA VAL A 118 -1.07 -8.07 -3.62
C VAL A 118 -2.22 -7.26 -4.22
N ALA A 119 -3.45 -7.78 -4.14
CA ALA A 119 -4.63 -7.09 -4.65
C ALA A 119 -4.89 -5.77 -3.90
N LEU A 120 -4.69 -5.75 -2.58
CA LEU A 120 -4.80 -4.56 -1.75
C LEU A 120 -3.76 -3.50 -2.15
N HIS A 121 -2.49 -3.88 -2.25
CA HIS A 121 -1.43 -2.96 -2.70
C HIS A 121 -1.69 -2.41 -4.10
N ARG A 122 -2.18 -3.24 -5.03
CA ARG A 122 -2.52 -2.79 -6.39
C ARG A 122 -3.63 -1.73 -6.37
N ARG A 123 -4.66 -1.91 -5.53
CA ARG A 123 -5.73 -0.93 -5.33
C ARG A 123 -5.18 0.38 -4.76
N ALA A 124 -4.37 0.31 -3.70
CA ALA A 124 -3.70 1.48 -3.13
C ALA A 124 -2.81 2.21 -4.15
N ALA A 125 -2.03 1.48 -4.95
CA ALA A 125 -1.15 2.05 -5.97
C ALA A 125 -1.92 2.75 -7.09
N ALA A 126 -3.09 2.23 -7.47
CA ALA A 126 -3.95 2.88 -8.45
C ALA A 126 -4.49 4.22 -7.92
N LEU A 127 -4.92 4.25 -6.67
CA LEU A 127 -5.40 5.47 -6.01
C LEU A 127 -4.27 6.48 -5.78
N ASP A 128 -3.08 6.02 -5.40
CA ASP A 128 -1.89 6.86 -5.26
C ASP A 128 -1.51 7.55 -6.58
N ARG A 129 -1.59 6.85 -7.71
CA ARG A 129 -1.39 7.46 -9.03
C ARG A 129 -2.48 8.47 -9.38
N ALA A 130 -3.73 8.22 -9.02
CA ALA A 130 -4.83 9.15 -9.26
C ALA A 130 -4.61 10.49 -8.53
N TYR A 131 -4.16 10.44 -7.27
CA TYR A 131 -3.83 11.66 -6.51
C TYR A 131 -2.71 12.50 -7.15
N VAL A 132 -1.73 11.87 -7.80
CA VAL A 132 -0.67 12.60 -8.52
C VAL A 132 -1.20 13.25 -9.80
N ALA A 133 -2.08 12.54 -10.52
CA ALA A 133 -2.65 13.05 -11.76
C ALA A 133 -3.60 14.24 -11.53
N GLU A 134 -4.23 14.32 -10.35
CA GLU A 134 -5.12 15.41 -9.95
C GLU A 134 -4.39 16.67 -9.48
N GLU A 135 -3.11 16.59 -9.08
CA GLU A 135 -2.35 17.79 -8.75
C GLU A 135 -2.02 18.52 -10.06
N PRO A 136 -2.62 19.70 -10.33
CA PRO A 136 -2.34 20.41 -11.57
C PRO A 136 -0.84 20.70 -11.61
N ALA A 137 -0.17 20.24 -12.68
CA ALA A 137 1.22 20.56 -12.93
C ALA A 137 1.41 22.05 -12.68
N GLN A 138 2.34 22.40 -11.78
CA GLN A 138 2.63 23.79 -11.41
C GLN A 138 2.54 24.67 -12.66
N SER A 139 1.69 25.70 -12.62
CA SER A 139 1.43 26.58 -13.77
C SER A 139 2.73 26.82 -14.54
N PRO A 140 2.77 26.56 -15.87
CA PRO A 140 3.98 26.71 -16.66
C PRO A 140 4.67 28.07 -16.46
N ALA A 141 3.87 29.10 -16.16
CA ALA A 141 4.33 30.44 -15.80
C ALA A 141 5.13 30.48 -14.49
N LEU A 142 4.70 29.78 -13.43
CA LEU A 142 5.41 29.69 -12.15
C LEU A 142 6.74 28.93 -12.30
N ALA A 143 6.77 27.85 -13.08
CA ALA A 143 8.00 27.12 -13.38
C ALA A 143 8.99 27.93 -14.23
N MET A 144 8.50 28.86 -15.05
CA MET A 144 9.31 29.79 -15.84
C MET A 144 9.83 30.95 -14.98
N GLN A 145 9.00 31.50 -14.09
CA GLN A 145 9.40 32.53 -13.12
C GLN A 145 10.48 32.05 -12.14
N GLN A 146 10.38 30.81 -11.65
CA GLN A 146 11.39 30.22 -10.77
C GLN A 146 12.74 30.00 -11.49
N ARG A 147 12.71 29.63 -12.78
CA ARG A 147 13.91 29.51 -13.60
C ARG A 147 14.60 30.86 -13.82
N LEU A 148 13.82 31.91 -14.08
CA LEU A 148 14.34 33.28 -14.24
C LEU A 148 14.94 33.82 -12.94
N ALA A 149 14.30 33.56 -11.80
CA ALA A 149 14.78 33.99 -10.49
C ALA A 149 16.07 33.30 -10.03
N ALA A 150 16.35 32.09 -10.54
CA ALA A 150 17.58 31.33 -10.22
C ALA A 150 18.77 31.67 -11.14
N SER A 151 18.56 32.49 -12.18
CA SER A 151 19.58 32.91 -13.15
C SER A 151 20.10 34.35 -12.95
N LEU A 152 19.77 34.97 -11.82
CA LEU A 152 20.29 36.26 -11.35
C LEU A 152 21.16 36.02 -10.11
#